data_AF-A0A8T0TKH3-F1
#
_entry.id   AF-A0A8T0TKH3-F1
#
_cell.length_a   1.000
_cell.length_b   1.000
_cell.length_c   1.000
_cell.angle_alpha   90.00
_cell.angle_beta   90.00
_cell.angle_gamma   90.00
#
_symmetry.space_group_name_H-M   'P 1'
#
loop_
_entity.id
_entity.type
_entity.pdbx_description
1 polymer ?
#
loop_
_entity_poly.entity_id
_entity_poly.type
_entity_poly.pdbx_seq_one_letter_code
_entity_poly.pdbx_strand_id
1 'polypeptide(L)'
;MVAVVADPPEEGQATKTPTEAVAQVLPSTKFLRNVGLEIPALKKSTSASAQVQELQAEVQSERENSAALREKMEDQQTKLEDLNLKFQESEAARDNQREEIESLKKQEEETNTLLRRLLCLSRE
;
A
#
# COMPACT_ATOMS: atom_id res chain seq x y z
N MET A 1 -35.10 22.02 -67.95
CA MET A 1 -34.11 21.45 -68.88
C MET A 1 -32.94 22.42 -68.97
N VAL A 2 -31.84 22.12 -68.28
CA VAL A 2 -30.52 22.69 -68.58
C VAL A 2 -29.62 21.47 -68.72
N ALA A 3 -29.43 21.05 -69.96
CA ALA A 3 -28.52 19.96 -70.29
C ALA A 3 -27.11 20.52 -70.17
N VAL A 4 -26.35 20.04 -69.18
CA VAL A 4 -24.91 20.26 -69.16
C VAL A 4 -24.35 19.37 -70.25
N VAL A 5 -24.17 19.98 -71.43
CA VAL A 5 -23.43 19.38 -72.54
C VAL A 5 -21.99 19.26 -72.06
N ALA A 6 -21.56 18.02 -71.82
CA ALA A 6 -20.15 17.73 -71.64
C ALA A 6 -19.51 17.81 -73.03
N ASP A 7 -18.55 18.73 -73.19
CA ASP A 7 -17.73 18.79 -74.39
C ASP A 7 -17.00 17.44 -74.60
N PRO A 8 -16.88 16.97 -75.84
CA PRO A 8 -16.11 15.76 -76.14
C PRO A 8 -14.63 16.00 -75.82
N PRO A 9 -13.93 15.02 -75.20
CA PRO A 9 -12.54 15.21 -74.83
C PRO A 9 -11.65 15.30 -76.07
N GLU A 10 -10.69 16.23 -76.04
CA GLU A 10 -9.65 16.34 -77.07
C GLU A 10 -8.83 15.06 -77.16
N GLU A 11 -8.67 14.60 -78.40
CA GLU A 11 -7.99 13.38 -78.79
C GLU A 11 -6.47 13.56 -78.61
N GLY A 12 -5.92 13.02 -77.51
CA GLY A 12 -4.48 13.02 -77.24
C GLY A 12 -4.04 13.02 -75.77
N GLN A 13 -4.95 13.16 -74.81
CA GLN A 13 -4.58 13.18 -73.39
C GLN A 13 -4.56 11.75 -72.83
N ALA A 14 -3.40 11.31 -72.32
CA ALA A 14 -3.26 10.02 -71.67
C ALA A 14 -4.32 9.89 -70.57
N THR A 15 -5.36 9.10 -70.84
CA THR A 15 -6.41 8.79 -69.88
C THR A 15 -5.73 8.20 -68.66
N LYS A 16 -5.77 8.92 -67.53
CA LYS A 16 -5.24 8.43 -66.26
C LYS A 16 -5.74 7.02 -66.05
N THR A 17 -4.81 6.11 -65.80
CA THR A 17 -5.19 4.74 -65.49
C THR A 17 -6.06 4.74 -64.22
N PRO A 18 -6.99 3.79 -64.05
CA PRO A 18 -7.77 3.67 -62.81
C PRO A 18 -6.87 3.67 -61.56
N THR A 19 -5.68 3.07 -61.67
CA THR A 19 -4.65 3.06 -60.63
C THR A 19 -4.13 4.45 -60.28
N GLU A 20 -3.83 5.31 -61.26
CA GLU A 20 -3.40 6.69 -61.01
C GLU A 20 -4.50 7.56 -60.41
N ALA A 21 -5.74 7.37 -60.87
CA ALA A 21 -6.89 8.08 -60.30
C ALA A 21 -7.07 7.72 -58.82
N VAL A 22 -6.95 6.42 -58.48
CA VAL A 22 -7.00 5.95 -57.10
C VAL A 22 -5.80 6.46 -56.29
N ALA A 23 -4.59 6.45 -56.85
CA ALA A 23 -3.38 6.97 -56.19
C ALA A 23 -3.45 8.48 -55.91
N GLN A 24 -4.13 9.26 -56.76
CA GLN A 24 -4.32 10.70 -56.55
C GLN A 24 -5.32 11.00 -55.42
N VAL A 25 -6.36 10.18 -55.30
CA VAL A 25 -7.46 10.42 -54.36
C VAL A 25 -7.21 9.78 -53.00
N LEU A 26 -6.48 8.65 -52.95
CA LEU A 26 -6.14 7.96 -51.70
C LEU A 26 -5.57 8.89 -50.61
N PRO A 27 -4.56 9.75 -50.88
CA PRO A 27 -3.98 10.65 -49.88
C PRO A 27 -4.90 11.80 -49.45
N SER A 28 -5.86 12.21 -50.28
CA SER A 28 -6.77 13.33 -49.98
C SER A 28 -8.02 12.89 -49.21
N THR A 29 -8.29 11.58 -49.18
CA THR A 29 -9.45 11.03 -48.49
C THR A 29 -9.11 10.54 -47.09
N LYS A 30 -10.10 10.62 -46.19
CA LYS A 30 -10.04 9.94 -44.89
C LYS A 30 -10.46 8.47 -44.98
N PHE A 31 -10.58 7.90 -46.18
CA PHE A 31 -11.07 6.53 -46.37
C PHE A 31 -10.18 5.54 -45.62
N LEU A 32 -8.86 5.57 -45.85
CA LEU A 32 -7.91 4.70 -45.15
C LEU A 32 -7.98 4.87 -43.63
N ARG A 33 -8.19 6.08 -43.12
CA ARG A 33 -8.43 6.32 -41.69
C ARG A 33 -9.69 5.64 -41.19
N ASN A 34 -10.78 5.82 -41.92
CA ASN A 34 -12.11 5.33 -41.55
C ASN A 34 -12.19 3.80 -41.63
N VAL A 35 -11.44 3.18 -42.54
CA VAL A 35 -11.33 1.72 -42.67
C VAL A 35 -10.19 1.12 -41.84
N GLY A 36 -9.50 1.93 -41.02
CA GLY A 36 -8.45 1.46 -40.11
C GLY A 36 -7.13 1.05 -40.79
N LEU A 37 -6.93 1.42 -42.06
CA LEU A 37 -5.70 1.16 -42.82
C LEU A 37 -4.67 2.29 -42.70
N GLU A 38 -5.08 3.51 -42.33
CA GLU A 38 -4.16 4.60 -41.97
C GLU A 38 -3.75 4.40 -40.51
N ILE A 39 -2.52 3.93 -40.27
CA ILE A 39 -1.92 3.90 -38.94
C ILE A 39 -1.56 5.36 -38.61
N PRO A 40 -2.22 6.02 -37.63
CA PRO A 40 -1.80 7.34 -37.19
C PRO A 40 -0.35 7.23 -36.74
N ALA A 41 0.50 8.19 -37.15
CA ALA A 41 1.88 8.26 -36.67
C ALA A 41 1.88 8.04 -35.16
N LEU A 42 2.46 6.90 -34.76
CA LEU A 42 2.40 6.33 -33.42
C LEU A 42 2.72 7.44 -32.41
N LYS A 43 1.69 7.93 -31.71
CA LYS A 43 1.91 8.79 -30.53
C LYS A 43 2.72 7.93 -29.59
N LYS A 44 3.95 8.36 -29.31
CA LYS A 44 4.97 7.66 -28.53
C LYS A 44 4.32 7.07 -27.28
N SER A 45 3.91 5.80 -27.36
CA SER A 45 3.66 4.98 -26.20
C SER A 45 4.97 5.01 -25.45
N THR A 46 4.95 5.39 -24.18
CA THR A 46 6.02 5.05 -23.25
C THR A 46 6.37 3.60 -23.53
N SER A 47 7.59 3.34 -23.98
CA SER A 47 7.95 2.02 -24.49
C SER A 47 7.77 1.02 -23.35
N ALA A 48 7.38 -0.22 -23.67
CA ALA A 48 7.22 -1.26 -22.66
C ALA A 48 8.44 -1.38 -21.73
N SER A 49 9.63 -1.06 -22.24
CA SER A 49 10.88 -0.96 -21.47
C SER A 49 10.83 0.05 -20.32
N ALA A 50 10.29 1.24 -20.55
CA ALA A 50 10.20 2.28 -19.51
C ALA A 50 9.18 1.91 -18.42
N GLN A 51 8.06 1.28 -18.79
CA GLN A 51 7.09 0.76 -17.81
C GLN A 51 7.68 -0.38 -16.96
N VAL A 52 8.44 -1.29 -17.57
CA VAL A 52 9.13 -2.37 -16.84
C VAL A 52 10.15 -1.79 -15.87
N GLN A 53 10.89 -0.75 -16.26
CA GLN A 53 11.87 -0.11 -15.39
C GLN A 53 11.22 0.59 -14.19
N GLU A 54 10.09 1.27 -14.39
CA GLU A 54 9.30 1.90 -13.33
C GLU A 54 8.78 0.85 -12.34
N LEU A 55 8.13 -0.22 -12.84
CA LEU A 55 7.64 -1.33 -11.99
C LEU A 55 8.77 -2.01 -11.23
N GLN A 56 9.95 -2.16 -11.82
CA GLN A 56 11.11 -2.75 -11.15
C GLN A 56 11.61 -1.86 -10.01
N ALA A 57 11.60 -0.54 -10.18
CA ALA A 57 11.94 0.40 -9.12
C ALA A 57 10.91 0.38 -7.98
N GLU A 58 9.62 0.31 -8.32
CA GLU A 58 8.53 0.22 -7.33
C GLU A 58 8.62 -1.08 -6.51
N VAL A 59 8.83 -2.23 -7.17
CA VAL A 59 9.03 -3.52 -6.47
C VAL A 59 10.23 -3.49 -5.54
N GLN A 60 11.33 -2.82 -5.95
CA GLN A 60 12.51 -2.71 -5.11
C GLN A 60 12.24 -1.83 -3.88
N SER A 61 11.57 -0.69 -4.06
CA SER A 61 11.17 0.17 -2.94
C SER A 61 10.21 -0.54 -2.00
N GLU A 62 9.23 -1.30 -2.50
CA GLU A 62 8.28 -2.05 -1.68
C GLU A 62 8.98 -3.16 -0.88
N ARG A 63 9.99 -3.81 -1.45
CA ARG A 63 10.81 -4.81 -0.74
C ARG A 63 11.60 -4.18 0.41
N GLU A 64 12.21 -3.03 0.18
CA GLU A 64 12.94 -2.28 1.21
C GLU A 64 12.00 -1.82 2.32
N ASN A 65 10.83 -1.29 1.96
CA ASN A 65 9.79 -0.90 2.91
C ASN A 65 9.29 -2.10 3.73
N SER A 66 9.03 -3.24 3.08
CA SER A 66 8.62 -4.46 3.76
C SER A 66 9.70 -4.99 4.70
N ALA A 67 10.98 -4.88 4.35
CA ALA A 67 12.08 -5.27 5.21
C ALA A 67 12.15 -4.37 6.46
N ALA A 68 12.05 -3.05 6.28
CA ALA A 68 12.04 -2.09 7.38
C ALA A 68 10.82 -2.26 8.31
N LEU A 69 9.65 -2.62 7.77
CA LEU A 69 8.47 -2.93 8.57
C LEU A 69 8.66 -4.21 9.39
N ARG A 70 9.29 -5.24 8.82
CA ARG A 70 9.58 -6.49 9.53
C ARG A 70 10.53 -6.26 10.71
N GLU A 71 11.60 -5.50 10.49
CA GLU A 71 12.54 -5.11 11.55
C GLU A 71 11.81 -4.39 12.70
N LYS A 72 10.95 -3.41 12.38
CA LYS A 72 10.14 -2.71 13.41
C LYS A 72 9.21 -3.66 14.17
N MET A 73 8.63 -4.65 13.50
CA MET A 73 7.79 -5.64 14.16
C MET A 73 8.61 -6.52 15.11
N GLU A 74 9.80 -6.96 14.71
CA GLU A 74 10.71 -7.72 15.58
C GLU A 74 11.17 -6.89 16.80
N ASP A 75 11.48 -5.61 16.60
CA ASP A 75 11.77 -4.67 17.69
C ASP A 75 10.59 -4.47 18.64
N GLN A 76 9.37 -4.43 18.12
CA GLN A 76 8.17 -4.32 18.96
C GLN A 76 7.88 -5.62 19.72
N GLN A 77 8.09 -6.77 19.07
CA GLN A 77 7.94 -8.09 19.67
C GLN A 77 8.89 -8.24 20.88
N THR A 78 10.17 -7.92 20.69
CA THR A 78 11.18 -7.99 21.77
C THR A 78 10.87 -7.04 22.93
N LYS A 79 10.41 -5.81 22.63
CA LYS A 79 9.97 -4.86 23.67
C LYS A 79 8.77 -5.35 24.46
N LEU A 80 7.82 -6.01 23.79
CA LEU A 80 6.65 -6.59 24.45
C LEU A 80 7.04 -7.75 25.37
N GLU A 81 7.98 -8.59 24.95
CA GLU A 81 8.50 -9.68 25.76
C GLU A 81 9.22 -9.16 27.03
N ASP A 82 10.08 -8.15 26.89
CA ASP A 82 10.75 -7.49 28.03
C ASP A 82 9.74 -6.85 28.99
N LEU A 83 8.73 -6.16 28.45
CA LEU A 83 7.68 -5.54 29.26
C LEU A 83 6.85 -6.59 30.01
N ASN A 84 6.53 -7.70 29.37
CA ASN A 84 5.80 -8.80 29.98
C ASN A 84 6.61 -9.46 31.10
N LEU A 85 7.92 -9.63 30.92
CA LEU A 85 8.80 -10.14 31.97
C LEU A 85 8.81 -9.21 33.19
N LYS A 86 9.02 -7.91 32.98
CA LYS A 86 8.98 -6.90 34.06
C LYS A 86 7.62 -6.83 34.75
N PHE A 87 6.54 -7.02 34.00
CA PHE A 87 5.19 -7.07 34.57
C PHE A 87 5.03 -8.27 35.50
N GLN A 88 5.47 -9.46 35.09
CA GLN A 88 5.42 -10.66 35.92
C GLN A 88 6.28 -10.52 37.19
N GLU A 89 7.50 -9.97 37.06
CA GLU A 89 8.35 -9.68 38.22
C GLU A 89 7.68 -8.69 39.19
N SER A 90 7.05 -7.63 38.65
CA SER A 90 6.32 -6.66 39.45
C SER A 90 5.09 -7.25 40.13
N GLU A 91 4.36 -8.14 39.48
CA GLU A 91 3.22 -8.84 40.10
C GLU A 91 3.71 -9.73 41.25
N ALA A 92 4.75 -10.54 41.03
CA ALA A 92 5.32 -11.39 42.07
C ALA A 92 5.83 -10.58 43.27
N ALA A 93 6.51 -9.45 43.02
CA ALA A 93 6.95 -8.56 44.09
C ALA A 93 5.78 -7.98 44.89
N ARG A 94 4.70 -7.59 44.20
CA ARG A 94 3.49 -7.05 44.83
C ARG A 94 2.76 -8.11 45.65
N ASP A 95 2.71 -9.35 45.19
CA ASP A 95 2.08 -10.45 45.92
C ASP A 95 2.86 -10.79 47.20
N ASN A 96 4.20 -10.84 47.13
CA ASN A 96 5.05 -10.99 48.31
C ASN A 96 4.84 -9.86 49.33
N GLN A 97 4.78 -8.60 48.86
CA GLN A 97 4.49 -7.46 49.73
C GLN A 97 3.10 -7.56 50.39
N ARG A 98 2.11 -8.06 49.64
CA ARG A 98 0.76 -8.27 50.17
C ARG A 98 0.77 -9.32 51.29
N GLU A 99 1.48 -10.43 51.10
CA GLU A 99 1.64 -11.47 52.12
C GLU A 99 2.36 -10.94 53.38
N GLU A 100 3.42 -10.15 53.21
CA GLU A 100 4.14 -9.53 54.33
C GLU A 100 3.22 -8.59 55.13
N ILE A 101 2.44 -7.75 54.45
CA ILE A 101 1.46 -6.87 55.11
C ILE A 101 0.41 -7.67 55.88
N GLU A 102 -0.07 -8.77 55.33
CA GLU A 102 -1.06 -9.63 55.97
C GLU A 102 -0.49 -10.29 57.24
N SER A 103 0.76 -10.77 57.18
CA SER A 103 1.49 -11.29 58.33
C SER A 103 1.67 -10.24 59.43
N LEU A 104 2.10 -9.03 59.06
CA LEU A 104 2.30 -7.92 60.01
C LEU A 104 1.00 -7.51 60.68
N LYS A 105 -0.12 -7.45 59.95
CA LYS A 105 -1.44 -7.17 60.54
C LYS A 105 -1.85 -8.21 61.56
N LYS A 106 -1.62 -9.50 61.28
CA LYS A 106 -1.91 -10.57 62.23
C LYS A 106 -1.07 -10.41 63.51
N GLN A 107 0.22 -10.12 63.37
CA GLN A 107 1.09 -9.86 64.51
C GLN A 107 0.64 -8.62 65.33
N GLU A 108 0.18 -7.56 64.66
CA GLU A 108 -0.41 -6.39 65.29
C GLU A 108 -1.65 -6.75 66.11
N GLU A 109 -2.57 -7.55 65.56
CA GLU A 109 -3.79 -7.99 66.26
C GLU A 109 -3.46 -8.86 67.49
N GLU A 110 -2.51 -9.78 67.36
CA GLU A 110 -2.05 -10.64 68.45
C GLU A 110 -1.39 -9.83 69.57
N THR A 111 -0.51 -8.89 69.22
CA THR A 111 0.14 -7.99 70.20
C THR A 111 -0.86 -7.05 70.86
N ASN A 112 -1.81 -6.49 70.12
CA ASN A 112 -2.88 -5.66 70.68
C ASN A 112 -3.75 -6.45 71.66
N THR A 113 -4.08 -7.69 71.32
CA THR A 113 -4.83 -8.61 72.19
C THR A 113 -4.06 -8.90 73.48
N LEU A 114 -2.76 -9.16 73.39
CA LEU A 114 -1.90 -9.39 74.55
C LEU A 114 -1.83 -8.15 75.47
N LEU A 115 -1.62 -6.96 74.89
CA LEU A 115 -1.59 -5.69 75.64
C LEU A 115 -2.89 -5.44 76.38
N ARG A 116 -4.04 -5.67 75.74
CA ARG A 116 -5.36 -5.54 76.40
C ARG A 116 -5.49 -6.47 77.60
N ARG A 117 -5.06 -7.73 77.48
CA ARG A 117 -5.07 -8.70 78.58
C ARG A 117 -4.19 -8.26 79.74
N LEU A 118 -2.96 -7.82 79.47
CA LEU A 118 -2.05 -7.31 80.49
C LEU A 118 -2.62 -6.09 81.22
N LEU A 119 -3.23 -5.16 80.50
CA LEU A 119 -3.87 -3.98 81.08
C LEU A 119 -5.07 -4.35 81.97
N CYS A 120 -5.85 -5.37 81.61
CA CYS A 120 -6.93 -5.88 82.46
C CYS A 120 -6.39 -6.48 83.77
N LEU A 121 -5.33 -7.29 83.69
CA LEU A 121 -4.69 -7.89 84.87
C LEU A 121 -4.04 -6.86 85.80
N SER A 122 -3.61 -5.72 85.26
CA SER A 122 -2.97 -4.64 86.06
C SER A 122 -3.97 -3.76 86.81
N ARG A 123 -5.28 -4.03 86.66
CA ARG A 123 -6.37 -3.22 87.21
C ARG A 123 -7.16 -3.95 88.31
N GLU A 124 -6.80 -5.20 88.60
CA GLU A 124 -7.19 -6.00 89.76
C GLU A 124 -6.15 -5.86 90.89
#